data_AF-A0A160TJR8-F1
#
_entry.id   AF-A0A160TJR8-F1
#
_cell.length_a   1.000
_cell.length_b   1.000
_cell.length_c   1.000
_cell.angle_alpha   90.00
_cell.angle_beta   90.00
_cell.angle_gamma   90.00
#
_symmetry.space_group_name_H-M   'P 1'
#
loop_
_entity.id
_entity.type
_entity.pdbx_description
1 polymer ?
#
loop_
_entity_poly.entity_id
_entity_poly.type
_entity_poly.pdbx_seq_one_letter_code
_entity_poly.pdbx_strand_id
1 'polypeptide(L)'
;MHFGTIVTHRATERSNRAEIRNPILALPAIARLRELDPEVRVALQELLLDLQQDARARAETSWRRRKPPVAAYWAACGVYAGHIARAIGAGVGRRRGKRA
;
A
#
# COMPACT_ATOMS: atom_id res chain seq x y z
N MET A 1 40.85 5.61 15.14
CA MET A 1 39.76 6.29 14.41
C MET A 1 38.81 5.23 13.86
N HIS A 2 37.70 4.95 14.53
CA HIS A 2 36.62 4.05 14.04
C HIS A 2 35.32 4.40 14.78
N PHE A 3 34.58 5.39 14.27
CA PHE A 3 33.21 5.70 14.69
C PHE A 3 32.41 6.05 13.44
N GLY A 4 31.68 5.07 12.88
CA GLY A 4 30.90 5.31 11.65
C GLY A 4 29.83 4.27 11.32
N THR A 5 29.92 3.03 11.81
CA THR A 5 29.09 1.94 11.26
C THR A 5 27.80 1.64 12.05
N ILE A 6 27.68 2.08 13.30
CA ILE A 6 26.57 1.64 14.18
C ILE A 6 25.26 2.41 13.95
N VAL A 7 25.32 3.67 13.52
CA VAL A 7 24.12 4.53 13.38
C VAL A 7 23.31 4.20 12.12
N THR A 8 24.00 3.87 11.02
CA THR A 8 23.36 3.55 9.73
C THR A 8 22.59 2.23 9.76
N HIS A 9 23.07 1.21 10.48
CA HIS A 9 22.43 -0.11 10.57
C HIS A 9 21.06 -0.07 11.28
N ARG A 10 20.92 0.73 12.35
CA ARG A 10 19.65 0.84 13.10
C ARG A 10 18.57 1.63 12.36
N ALA A 11 18.96 2.58 11.50
CA ALA A 11 18.01 3.35 10.69
C ALA A 11 17.41 2.50 9.55
N THR A 12 18.23 1.66 8.91
CA THR A 12 17.75 0.69 7.90
C THR A 12 16.87 -0.39 8.53
N GLU A 13 17.21 -0.91 9.72
CA GLU A 13 16.35 -1.86 10.46
C GLU A 13 14.96 -1.28 10.77
N ARG A 14 14.89 0.00 11.14
CA ARG A 14 13.62 0.70 11.38
C ARG A 14 12.84 0.87 10.07
N SER A 15 13.48 1.35 9.00
CA SER A 15 12.83 1.54 7.69
C SER A 15 12.31 0.25 7.06
N ASN A 16 12.83 -0.92 7.44
CA ASN A 16 12.44 -2.21 6.87
C ASN A 16 11.21 -2.84 7.54
N ARG A 17 10.73 -2.31 8.68
CA ARG A 17 9.52 -2.83 9.35
C ARG A 17 8.31 -2.75 8.43
N ALA A 18 7.51 -3.82 8.39
CA ALA A 18 6.33 -3.89 7.52
C ALA A 18 5.34 -2.75 7.78
N GLU A 19 5.16 -2.37 9.04
CA GLU A 19 4.31 -1.25 9.48
C GLU A 19 4.84 0.12 9.04
N ILE A 20 6.16 0.27 8.93
CA ILE A 20 6.77 1.52 8.43
C ILE A 20 6.63 1.62 6.92
N ARG A 21 6.65 0.48 6.22
CA ARG A 21 6.40 0.41 4.77
C ARG A 21 4.92 0.42 4.41
N ASN A 22 4.04 0.10 5.36
CA ASN A 22 2.59 0.12 5.21
C ASN A 22 1.94 0.52 6.55
N PRO A 23 1.66 1.83 6.76
CA PRO A 23 1.10 2.32 8.02
C PRO A 23 -0.29 1.76 8.35
N ILE A 24 -1.00 1.21 7.36
CA ILE A 24 -2.31 0.58 7.57
C ILE A 24 -2.22 -0.64 8.48
N LEU A 25 -1.07 -1.33 8.52
CA LEU A 25 -0.87 -2.48 9.39
C LEU A 25 -0.91 -2.13 10.88
N ALA A 26 -0.66 -0.87 11.25
CA ALA A 26 -0.73 -0.38 12.62
C ALA A 26 -2.17 -0.04 13.05
N LEU A 27 -3.13 0.04 12.12
CA LEU A 27 -4.51 0.36 12.44
C LEU A 27 -5.26 -0.90 12.91
N PRO A 28 -5.81 -0.95 14.13
CA PRO A 28 -6.53 -2.12 14.63
C PRO A 28 -7.71 -2.53 13.74
N ALA A 29 -8.34 -1.56 13.06
CA ALA A 29 -9.45 -1.78 12.15
C ALA A 29 -9.11 -2.72 10.97
N ILE A 30 -7.83 -2.91 10.63
CA ILE A 30 -7.43 -3.84 9.56
C ILE A 30 -7.74 -5.29 9.90
N ALA A 31 -7.79 -5.65 11.19
CA ALA A 31 -8.15 -7.00 11.62
C ALA A 31 -9.57 -7.37 11.15
N ARG A 32 -10.53 -6.46 11.29
CA ARG A 32 -11.92 -6.66 10.84
C ARG A 32 -12.02 -6.90 9.34
N LEU A 33 -11.20 -6.21 8.54
CA LEU A 33 -11.18 -6.42 7.08
C LEU A 33 -10.54 -7.76 6.68
N ARG A 34 -9.69 -8.33 7.54
CA ARG A 34 -9.09 -9.66 7.33
C ARG A 34 -10.01 -10.80 7.73
N GLU A 35 -11.00 -10.53 8.59
CA GLU A 35 -12.04 -11.46 9.04
C GLU A 35 -13.19 -11.60 8.04
N LEU A 36 -13.28 -10.69 7.05
CA LEU A 36 -14.24 -10.82 5.95
C LEU A 36 -14.07 -12.14 5.20
N ASP A 37 -15.18 -12.64 4.67
CA ASP A 37 -15.18 -13.83 3.82
C ASP A 37 -14.14 -13.70 2.69
N PRO A 38 -13.42 -14.79 2.35
CA PRO A 38 -12.33 -14.72 1.38
C PRO A 38 -12.72 -14.09 0.04
N GLU A 39 -13.94 -14.33 -0.45
CA GLU A 39 -14.45 -13.78 -1.71
C GLU A 39 -14.70 -12.28 -1.62
N VAL A 40 -15.35 -11.82 -0.55
CA VAL A 40 -15.57 -10.39 -0.27
C VAL A 40 -14.24 -9.67 -0.17
N ARG A 41 -13.27 -10.30 0.49
CA ARG A 41 -11.92 -9.75 0.65
C ARG A 41 -11.18 -9.62 -0.69
N VAL A 42 -11.33 -10.61 -1.58
CA VAL A 42 -10.77 -10.55 -2.93
C VAL A 42 -11.42 -9.44 -3.75
N ALA A 43 -12.75 -9.34 -3.75
CA ALA A 43 -13.46 -8.28 -4.46
C ALA A 43 -13.06 -6.87 -3.97
N LEU A 44 -12.95 -6.69 -2.65
CA LEU A 44 -12.49 -5.44 -2.06
C LEU A 44 -11.03 -5.14 -2.43
N GLN A 45 -10.16 -6.14 -2.42
CA GLN A 45 -8.77 -5.98 -2.84
C GLN A 45 -8.67 -5.54 -4.30
N GLU A 46 -9.45 -6.13 -5.20
CA GLU A 46 -9.48 -5.79 -6.63
C GLU A 46 -9.96 -4.34 -6.83
N LEU A 47 -11.07 -3.95 -6.19
CA LEU A 47 -11.55 -2.57 -6.21
C LEU A 47 -10.51 -1.56 -5.73
N LEU A 48 -9.78 -1.87 -4.65
CA LEU A 48 -8.74 -0.98 -4.12
C LEU A 48 -7.53 -0.86 -5.05
N LEU A 49 -7.19 -1.93 -5.79
CA LEU A 49 -6.14 -1.91 -6.80
C LEU A 49 -6.55 -1.11 -8.03
N ASP A 50 -7.82 -1.18 -8.44
CA ASP A 50 -8.37 -0.35 -9.51
C ASP A 50 -8.40 1.12 -9.09
N LEU A 51 -8.83 1.42 -7.87
CA LEU A 51 -8.77 2.78 -7.30
C LEU A 51 -7.33 3.31 -7.26
N GLN A 52 -6.35 2.48 -6.91
CA GLN A 52 -4.94 2.86 -6.96
C GLN A 52 -4.52 3.26 -8.39
N GLN A 53 -4.95 2.52 -9.41
CA GLN A 53 -4.61 2.82 -10.80
C GLN A 53 -5.26 4.12 -11.29
N ASP A 54 -6.57 4.29 -11.05
CA ASP A 54 -7.30 5.52 -11.40
C ASP A 54 -6.70 6.75 -10.70
N ALA A 55 -6.43 6.65 -9.39
CA ALA A 55 -5.83 7.74 -8.64
C ALA A 55 -4.44 8.14 -9.19
N ARG A 56 -3.61 7.17 -9.60
CA ARG A 56 -2.31 7.46 -10.26
C ARG A 56 -2.50 8.19 -11.57
N ALA A 57 -3.44 7.77 -12.42
CA ALA A 57 -3.72 8.43 -13.69
C ALA A 57 -4.21 9.88 -13.50
N ARG A 58 -5.02 10.12 -12.47
CA ARG A 58 -5.51 11.46 -12.10
C ARG A 58 -4.41 12.34 -11.52
N ALA A 59 -3.54 11.80 -10.69
CA ALA A 59 -2.38 12.52 -10.15
C ALA A 59 -1.47 12.98 -11.29
N GLU A 60 -1.13 12.07 -12.19
CA GLU A 60 -0.31 12.34 -13.36
C GLU A 60 -0.94 13.38 -14.30
N THR A 61 -2.25 13.28 -14.57
CA THR A 61 -2.97 14.30 -15.33
C THR A 61 -2.96 15.67 -14.63
N SER A 62 -3.06 15.69 -13.30
CA SER A 62 -3.02 16.93 -12.51
C SER A 62 -1.63 17.56 -12.52
N TRP A 63 -0.56 16.76 -12.50
CA TRP A 63 0.81 17.24 -12.69
C TRP A 63 0.98 17.92 -14.06
N ARG A 64 0.58 17.25 -15.15
CA ARG A 64 0.63 17.81 -16.49
C ARG A 64 -0.16 19.11 -16.64
N ARG A 65 -1.28 19.23 -15.93
CA ARG A 65 -2.14 20.42 -15.90
C ARG A 65 -1.67 21.50 -14.92
N ARG A 66 -0.49 21.36 -14.32
CA ARG A 66 0.07 22.32 -13.35
C ARG A 66 -0.84 22.55 -12.13
N LYS A 67 -1.44 21.47 -11.60
CA LYS A 67 -2.29 21.49 -10.40
C LYS A 67 -1.65 20.69 -9.23
N PRO A 68 -0.58 21.21 -8.61
CA PRO A 68 0.21 20.46 -7.62
C PRO A 68 -0.58 19.92 -6.42
N PRO A 69 -1.44 20.71 -5.73
CA PRO A 69 -2.18 20.19 -4.58
C PRO A 69 -3.12 19.04 -4.94
N VAL A 70 -3.80 19.16 -6.09
CA VAL A 70 -4.72 18.12 -6.58
C VAL A 70 -3.94 16.86 -6.98
N ALA A 71 -2.75 17.02 -7.56
CA ALA A 71 -1.89 15.90 -7.90
C ALA A 71 -1.40 15.15 -6.66
N ALA A 72 -0.97 15.88 -5.62
CA ALA A 72 -0.57 15.31 -4.34
C ALA A 72 -1.73 14.58 -3.63
N TYR A 73 -2.93 15.15 -3.66
CA TYR A 73 -4.15 14.50 -3.14
C TYR A 73 -4.38 13.14 -3.81
N TRP A 74 -4.43 13.11 -5.15
CA TRP A 74 -4.65 11.86 -5.89
C TRP A 74 -3.51 10.86 -5.67
N ALA A 75 -2.26 11.31 -5.57
CA ALA A 75 -1.13 10.45 -5.26
C ALA A 75 -1.29 9.80 -3.87
N ALA A 76 -1.71 10.57 -2.86
CA ALA A 76 -1.97 10.05 -1.52
C ALA A 76 -3.11 9.02 -1.53
N CYS A 77 -4.23 9.31 -2.23
CA CYS A 77 -5.32 8.34 -2.41
C CYS A 77 -4.80 7.02 -2.99
N GLY A 78 -3.97 7.08 -4.05
CA GLY A 78 -3.41 5.89 -4.68
C GLY A 78 -2.47 5.10 -3.77
N VAL A 79 -1.68 5.78 -2.93
CA VAL A 79 -0.81 5.15 -1.93
C VAL A 79 -1.64 4.42 -0.88
N TYR A 80 -2.61 5.09 -0.26
CA TYR A 80 -3.45 4.50 0.78
C TYR A 80 -4.30 3.35 0.26
N ALA A 81 -4.91 3.47 -0.93
CA ALA A 81 -5.66 2.37 -1.55
C ALA A 81 -4.80 1.11 -1.72
N GLY A 82 -3.57 1.27 -2.23
CA GLY A 82 -2.64 0.16 -2.38
C GLY A 82 -2.10 -0.41 -1.07
N HIS A 83 -1.95 0.43 -0.04
CA HIS A 83 -1.57 -0.02 1.30
C HIS A 83 -2.68 -0.86 1.94
N ILE A 84 -3.93 -0.43 1.83
CA ILE A 84 -5.10 -1.18 2.31
C ILE A 84 -5.20 -2.51 1.55
N ALA A 85 -5.13 -2.50 0.21
CA ALA A 85 -5.21 -3.71 -0.62
C ALA A 85 -4.18 -4.79 -0.23
N ARG A 86 -2.94 -4.37 0.05
CA ARG A 86 -1.86 -5.28 0.50
C ARG A 86 -2.06 -5.74 1.94
N ALA A 87 -2.56 -4.86 2.81
CA ALA A 87 -2.74 -5.17 4.23
C ALA A 87 -3.88 -6.17 4.46
N ILE A 88 -4.95 -6.08 3.67
CA ILE A 88 -6.09 -7.00 3.71
C ILE A 88 -5.68 -8.41 3.19
N GLY A 89 -4.85 -8.47 2.14
CA GLY A 89 -4.32 -9.72 1.57
C GLY A 89 -5.34 -10.44 0.67
N ALA A 90 -4.84 -11.26 -0.27
CA ALA A 90 -5.72 -12.11 -1.07
C ALA A 90 -6.30 -13.20 -0.17
N GLY A 91 -7.61 -13.45 -0.24
CA GLY A 91 -8.24 -14.60 0.39
C GLY A 91 -7.47 -15.90 0.08
N VAL A 92 -7.53 -16.86 0.99
CA VAL A 92 -6.70 -18.09 1.06
C VAL A 92 -6.63 -18.92 -0.26
N GLY A 93 -7.40 -18.60 -1.30
CA GLY A 93 -7.43 -19.30 -2.59
C GLY A 93 -6.47 -18.82 -3.69
N ARG A 94 -5.79 -17.66 -3.61
CA ARG A 94 -4.92 -17.17 -4.71
C ARG A 94 -3.43 -17.46 -4.47
N ARG A 95 -3.06 -18.69 -4.09
CA ARG A 95 -1.66 -19.15 -4.29
C ARG A 95 -1.45 -19.42 -5.77
N ARG A 96 -1.03 -18.37 -6.48
CA ARG A 96 -0.16 -18.41 -7.68
C ARG A 96 -0.38 -19.66 -8.54
N GLY A 97 -1.50 -19.69 -9.28
CA GLY A 97 -1.61 -20.55 -10.45
C GLY A 97 -0.43 -20.22 -11.36
N LYS A 98 0.47 -21.19 -11.56
CA LYS A 98 1.57 -21.07 -12.51
C LYS A 98 0.96 -20.64 -13.85
N ARG A 99 1.48 -19.56 -14.43
CA ARG A 99 1.28 -19.29 -15.85
C ARG A 99 1.84 -20.51 -16.59
N ALA A 100 0.95 -21.25 -17.26
CA ALA A 100 1.31 -22.19 -18.31
C ALA A 100 1.85 -21.42 -19.52
#